data_AF-A0A914U8Z5-F1
#
_entry.id   AF-A0A914U8Z5-F1
#
_cell.length_a   1.000
_cell.length_b   1.000
_cell.length_c   1.000
_cell.angle_alpha   90.00
_cell.angle_beta   90.00
_cell.angle_gamma   90.00
#
_symmetry.space_group_name_H-M   'P 1'
#
loop_
_entity.id
_entity.type
_entity.pdbx_description
1 polymer ?
#
loop_
_entity_poly.entity_id
_entity_poly.type
_entity_poly.pdbx_seq_one_letter_code
_entity_poly.pdbx_strand_id
1 'polypeptide(L)'
;FRKLGVENIIQIKFRDDSLSWFPVDDLLLENVVKTVCRDGIEIAGRKFIEFGGSSSLFREHGTYFYATDDKNEIVEKWKQLGEFKVEAAAKVQARLGQYFTSARTVHFKLRLSHVALIDDYMSETKDSAGQPYCFSDGCGMIDPLLARRIADELQLTYIPSAFQFRFAGFK
;
A
#
# COMPACT_ATOMS: atom_id res chain seq x y z
N PHE A 1 -8.32 -0.63 -3.51
CA PHE A 1 -9.55 0.17 -3.72
C PHE A 1 -10.76 -0.61 -4.23
N ARG A 2 -10.76 -1.23 -5.43
CA ARG A 2 -11.99 -1.83 -6.00
C ARG A 2 -12.67 -2.91 -5.12
N LYS A 3 -11.90 -3.72 -4.39
CA LYS A 3 -12.45 -4.73 -3.45
C LYS A 3 -13.17 -4.13 -2.23
N LEU A 4 -12.89 -2.88 -1.90
CA LEU A 4 -13.43 -2.21 -0.70
C LEU A 4 -14.66 -1.34 -1.01
N GLY A 5 -14.95 -1.08 -2.29
CA GLY A 5 -15.89 -0.05 -2.72
C GLY A 5 -15.28 1.33 -2.57
N VAL A 6 -15.04 2.02 -3.69
CA VAL A 6 -14.41 3.35 -3.69
C VAL A 6 -15.30 4.40 -2.99
N GLU A 7 -16.61 4.20 -3.04
CA GLU A 7 -17.65 4.99 -2.40
C GLU A 7 -17.67 4.87 -0.86
N ASN A 8 -16.94 3.90 -0.32
CA ASN A 8 -16.82 3.67 1.12
C ASN A 8 -15.51 4.20 1.69
N ILE A 9 -14.65 4.80 0.87
CA ILE A 9 -13.34 5.27 1.30
C ILE A 9 -13.23 6.77 1.10
N ILE A 10 -12.76 7.47 2.12
CA ILE A 10 -12.34 8.86 2.03
C ILE A 10 -10.88 8.99 2.43
N GLN A 11 -10.20 9.99 1.87
CA GLN A 11 -8.86 10.39 2.27
C GLN A 11 -9.00 11.64 3.13
N ILE A 12 -8.49 11.59 4.36
CA ILE A 12 -8.42 12.75 5.25
C ILE A 12 -6.96 13.18 5.33
N LYS A 13 -6.71 14.48 5.13
CA LYS A 13 -5.42 15.11 5.38
C LYS A 13 -5.60 16.15 6.48
N PHE A 14 -4.78 16.04 7.50
CA PHE A 14 -4.71 17.05 8.55
C PHE A 14 -3.84 18.20 8.03
N ARG A 15 -4.33 19.43 8.14
CA ARG A 15 -3.69 20.65 7.65
C ARG A 15 -4.05 21.81 8.57
N ASP A 16 -3.21 22.83 8.60
CA ASP A 16 -3.58 24.11 9.20
C ASP A 16 -4.51 24.92 8.26
N ASP A 17 -4.98 26.08 8.73
CA ASP A 17 -5.87 26.97 7.97
C ASP A 17 -5.22 27.53 6.70
N SER A 18 -3.89 27.59 6.65
CA SER A 18 -3.12 27.98 5.46
C SER A 18 -2.91 26.83 4.47
N LEU A 19 -3.48 25.65 4.76
CA LEU A 19 -3.29 24.39 4.05
C LEU A 19 -1.84 23.91 4.06
N SER A 20 -1.01 24.47 4.95
CA SER A 20 0.38 24.13 5.10
C SER A 20 0.57 22.91 5.99
N TRP A 21 1.83 22.45 6.04
CA TRP A 21 2.25 21.42 6.95
C TRP A 21 2.18 21.96 8.37
N PHE A 22 1.28 21.41 9.18
CA PHE A 22 1.18 21.83 10.56
C PHE A 22 2.46 21.43 11.31
N PRO A 23 3.09 22.33 12.08
CA PRO A 23 4.08 21.92 13.06
C PRO A 23 3.39 20.99 14.06
N VAL A 24 3.95 19.81 14.28
CA VAL A 24 3.38 18.82 15.20
C VAL A 24 3.56 19.36 16.63
N ASP A 25 2.55 20.08 17.12
CA ASP A 25 2.35 20.32 18.54
C ASP A 25 1.72 19.05 19.15
N ASP A 26 2.31 18.54 20.23
CA ASP A 26 1.86 17.32 20.92
C ASP A 26 0.39 17.42 21.33
N LEU A 27 -0.08 18.62 21.72
CA LEU A 27 -1.46 18.85 22.10
C LEU A 27 -2.42 18.65 20.92
N LEU A 28 -2.02 19.07 19.72
CA LEU A 28 -2.82 19.00 18.50
C LEU A 28 -2.85 17.57 17.95
N LEU A 29 -1.71 16.87 18.03
CA LEU A 29 -1.61 15.45 17.72
C LEU A 29 -2.52 14.60 18.63
N GLU A 30 -2.45 14.82 19.94
CA GLU A 30 -3.25 14.07 20.93
C GLU A 30 -4.74 14.43 20.87
N ASN A 31 -5.10 15.72 20.81
CA ASN A 31 -6.50 16.12 20.95
C ASN A 31 -7.28 16.06 19.63
N VAL A 32 -6.63 16.29 18.48
CA VAL A 32 -7.32 16.33 17.18
C VAL A 32 -7.06 15.05 16.40
N VAL A 33 -5.81 14.80 16.02
CA VAL A 33 -5.49 13.68 15.11
C VAL A 33 -5.86 12.34 15.73
N LYS A 34 -5.44 12.10 16.98
CA LYS A 34 -5.73 10.84 17.68
C LYS A 34 -7.22 10.67 17.97
N THR A 35 -7.93 11.73 18.35
CA THR A 35 -9.39 11.68 18.56
C THR A 35 -10.11 11.32 17.26
N VAL A 36 -9.80 11.99 16.15
CA VAL A 36 -10.41 11.71 14.85
C VAL A 36 -10.09 10.29 14.38
N CYS A 37 -8.84 9.84 14.50
CA CYS A 37 -8.47 8.47 14.14
C CYS A 37 -9.12 7.42 15.05
N ARG A 38 -9.29 7.71 16.35
CA ARG A 38 -9.90 6.80 17.32
C ARG A 38 -11.41 6.71 17.15
N ASP A 39 -12.09 7.85 17.05
CA ASP A 39 -13.55 7.92 17.14
C ASP A 39 -14.23 7.91 15.77
N GLY A 40 -13.48 8.28 14.73
CA GLY A 40 -13.97 8.47 13.38
C GLY A 40 -14.53 9.88 13.15
N ILE A 41 -15.06 10.09 11.96
CA ILE A 41 -15.76 11.31 11.56
C ILE A 41 -17.11 10.95 10.92
N GLU A 42 -18.13 11.76 11.17
CA GLU A 42 -19.42 11.61 10.51
C GLU A 42 -19.56 12.63 9.38
N ILE A 43 -19.86 12.15 8.17
CA ILE A 43 -20.07 12.99 6.99
C ILE A 43 -21.34 12.52 6.31
N ALA A 44 -22.32 13.42 6.16
CA ALA A 44 -23.59 13.15 5.50
C ALA A 44 -24.32 11.89 6.05
N GLY A 45 -24.32 11.72 7.38
CA GLY A 45 -24.97 10.60 8.06
C GLY A 45 -24.26 9.26 7.93
N ARG A 46 -23.01 9.24 7.43
CA ARG A 46 -22.16 8.06 7.38
C ARG A 46 -20.97 8.26 8.30
N LYS A 47 -20.71 7.28 9.18
CA LYS A 47 -19.51 7.24 10.00
C LYS A 47 -18.34 6.68 9.20
N PHE A 48 -17.20 7.33 9.30
CA PHE A 48 -15.95 6.93 8.69
C PHE A 48 -14.93 6.68 9.79
N ILE A 49 -14.33 5.49 9.81
CA ILE A 49 -13.35 5.06 10.81
C ILE A 49 -11.98 4.89 10.14
N GLU A 50 -10.91 5.22 10.85
CA GLU A 50 -9.53 5.08 10.35
C GLU A 50 -9.28 3.66 9.84
N PHE A 51 -8.76 3.57 8.62
CA PHE A 51 -8.55 2.31 7.91
C PHE A 51 -7.08 2.06 7.59
N GLY A 52 -6.24 3.10 7.60
CA GLY A 52 -4.82 3.04 7.29
C GLY A 52 -4.42 3.81 6.05
N GLY A 53 -3.16 3.69 5.65
CA GLY A 53 -2.56 4.51 4.61
C GLY A 53 -1.20 4.00 4.18
N SER A 54 -0.69 4.57 3.08
CA SER A 54 0.68 4.35 2.64
C SER A 54 1.66 5.23 3.42
N SER A 55 2.94 4.86 3.43
CA SER A 55 3.98 5.70 4.04
C SER A 55 4.09 7.10 3.41
N SER A 56 3.79 7.23 2.11
CA SER A 56 3.73 8.55 1.47
C SER A 56 2.56 9.38 1.99
N LEU A 57 1.40 8.76 2.18
CA LEU A 57 0.23 9.43 2.72
C LEU A 57 0.45 9.88 4.18
N PHE A 58 1.13 9.09 5.00
CA PHE A 58 1.49 9.50 6.36
C PHE A 58 2.50 10.63 6.41
N ARG A 59 3.50 10.62 5.51
CA ARG A 59 4.38 11.78 5.31
C ARG A 59 3.60 13.01 4.87
N GLU A 60 2.42 12.82 4.26
CA GLU A 60 1.42 13.83 3.93
C GLU A 60 0.45 14.21 5.05
N HIS A 61 0.67 13.70 6.26
CA HIS A 61 -0.27 13.80 7.38
C HIS A 61 -1.70 13.42 6.98
N GLY A 62 -1.82 12.40 6.16
CA GLY A 62 -3.10 11.84 5.79
C GLY A 62 -3.23 10.38 6.16
N THR A 63 -4.46 9.91 6.11
CA THR A 63 -4.81 8.49 6.19
C THR A 63 -6.15 8.26 5.47
N TYR A 64 -6.44 7.02 5.13
CA TYR A 64 -7.76 6.65 4.60
C TYR A 64 -8.69 6.27 5.75
N PHE A 65 -9.96 6.63 5.58
CA PHE A 65 -11.04 6.19 6.44
C PHE A 65 -12.03 5.37 5.63
N TYR A 66 -12.64 4.38 6.27
CA TYR A 66 -13.65 3.50 5.70
C TYR A 66 -15.02 3.77 6.33
N ALA A 67 -16.06 3.79 5.51
CA ALA A 67 -17.44 3.99 5.94
C ALA A 67 -17.96 2.75 6.67
N THR A 68 -18.05 2.82 8.00
CA THR A 68 -18.61 1.77 8.84
C THR A 68 -18.91 2.30 10.24
N ASP A 69 -19.90 1.71 10.89
CA ASP A 69 -20.22 1.95 12.30
C ASP A 69 -19.54 0.94 13.23
N ASP A 70 -18.98 -0.16 12.68
CA ASP A 70 -18.35 -1.24 13.42
C ASP A 70 -16.85 -1.32 13.13
N LYS A 71 -16.03 -1.07 14.16
CA LYS A 71 -14.56 -1.21 14.05
C LYS A 71 -14.12 -2.63 13.70
N ASN A 72 -14.91 -3.66 14.02
CA ASN A 72 -14.57 -5.02 13.64
C ASN A 72 -14.63 -5.22 12.12
N GLU A 73 -15.46 -4.45 11.41
CA GLU A 73 -15.51 -4.51 9.95
C GLU A 73 -14.17 -4.08 9.34
N ILE A 74 -13.47 -3.11 9.93
CA ILE A 74 -12.12 -2.69 9.49
C ILE A 74 -11.17 -3.89 9.46
N VAL A 75 -11.17 -4.68 10.54
CA VAL A 75 -10.32 -5.88 10.68
C VAL A 75 -10.70 -6.94 9.65
N GLU A 76 -11.99 -7.16 9.42
CA GLU A 76 -12.46 -8.11 8.41
C GLU A 76 -12.09 -7.65 6.99
N LYS A 77 -12.18 -6.36 6.68
CA LYS A 77 -11.72 -5.81 5.39
C LYS A 77 -10.22 -5.97 5.23
N TRP A 78 -9.42 -5.78 6.28
CA TRP A 78 -7.98 -6.09 6.23
C TRP A 78 -7.77 -7.57 5.88
N LYS A 79 -8.44 -8.51 6.53
CA LYS A 79 -8.34 -9.95 6.19
C LYS A 79 -8.69 -10.24 4.72
N GLN A 80 -9.63 -9.50 4.13
CA GLN A 80 -9.97 -9.62 2.70
C GLN A 80 -8.88 -9.08 1.75
N LEU A 81 -8.04 -8.16 2.22
CA LEU A 81 -6.92 -7.64 1.44
C LEU A 81 -5.79 -8.66 1.36
N GLY A 82 -5.50 -9.37 2.47
CA GLY A 82 -4.55 -10.48 2.48
C GLY A 82 -4.23 -10.98 3.88
N GLU A 83 -3.35 -11.97 3.96
CA GLU A 83 -2.86 -12.48 5.24
C GLU A 83 -1.72 -11.62 5.77
N PHE A 84 -1.99 -10.91 6.86
CA PHE A 84 -0.97 -10.21 7.63
C PHE A 84 -0.59 -11.09 8.81
N LYS A 85 0.49 -11.87 8.67
CA LYS A 85 1.13 -12.48 9.85
C LYS A 85 1.46 -11.34 10.83
N VAL A 86 1.16 -11.55 12.11
CA VAL A 86 1.31 -10.51 13.13
C VAL A 86 2.78 -10.11 13.23
N GLU A 87 3.11 -9.05 12.51
CA GLU A 87 4.36 -8.32 12.59
C GLU A 87 4.11 -7.03 13.38
N ALA A 88 5.16 -6.34 13.82
CA ALA A 88 5.01 -5.03 14.46
C ALA A 88 4.05 -4.11 13.67
N ALA A 89 3.24 -3.30 14.36
CA ALA A 89 2.18 -2.49 13.74
C ALA A 89 2.66 -1.69 12.53
N ALA A 90 3.88 -1.12 12.60
CA ALA A 90 4.50 -0.39 11.49
C ALA A 90 4.69 -1.26 10.22
N LYS A 91 5.02 -2.55 10.37
CA LYS A 91 5.19 -3.48 9.24
C LYS A 91 3.85 -3.88 8.62
N VAL A 92 2.85 -4.16 9.45
CA VAL A 92 1.47 -4.41 8.99
C VAL A 92 0.99 -3.20 8.19
N GLN A 93 1.22 -1.99 8.71
CA GLN A 93 0.84 -0.77 8.04
C GLN A 93 1.57 -0.56 6.72
N ALA A 94 2.87 -0.84 6.65
CA ALA A 94 3.63 -0.77 5.41
C ALA A 94 3.11 -1.75 4.34
N ARG A 95 2.62 -2.94 4.75
CA ARG A 95 2.00 -3.93 3.86
C ARG A 95 0.61 -3.48 3.41
N LEU A 96 -0.22 -2.99 4.33
CA LEU A 96 -1.54 -2.45 4.02
C LEU A 96 -1.43 -1.26 3.04
N GLY A 97 -0.42 -0.41 3.25
CA GLY A 97 -0.03 0.71 2.39
C GLY A 97 0.06 0.38 0.90
N GLN A 98 0.43 -0.87 0.56
CA GLN A 98 0.57 -1.29 -0.83
C GLN A 98 -0.77 -1.31 -1.57
N TYR A 99 -1.88 -1.63 -0.90
CA TYR A 99 -3.21 -1.66 -1.48
C TYR A 99 -3.77 -0.27 -1.82
N PHE A 100 -3.16 0.78 -1.27
CA PHE A 100 -3.53 2.17 -1.50
C PHE A 100 -2.65 2.86 -2.54
N THR A 101 -1.70 2.16 -3.16
CA THR A 101 -0.88 2.73 -4.23
C THR A 101 -1.70 2.84 -5.51
N SER A 102 -1.53 3.95 -6.23
CA SER A 102 -2.08 4.12 -7.56
C SER A 102 -1.26 3.30 -8.56
N ALA A 103 -1.88 2.31 -9.18
CA ALA A 103 -1.27 1.51 -10.24
C ALA A 103 -2.29 1.29 -11.36
N ARG A 104 -1.81 1.24 -12.61
CA ARG A 104 -2.66 0.79 -13.73
C ARG A 104 -2.89 -0.71 -13.57
N THR A 105 -4.16 -1.10 -13.58
CA THR A 105 -4.53 -2.51 -13.48
C THR A 105 -4.46 -3.13 -14.86
N VAL A 106 -3.73 -4.24 -14.98
CA VAL A 106 -3.86 -5.21 -16.08
C VAL A 106 -4.94 -6.22 -15.70
N HIS A 107 -5.93 -6.42 -16.58
CA HIS A 107 -7.19 -7.12 -16.37
C HIS A 107 -7.13 -8.62 -16.70
N PHE A 108 -5.97 -9.16 -17.07
CA PHE A 108 -5.79 -10.62 -17.10
C PHE A 108 -5.43 -11.19 -15.72
N LYS A 109 -5.85 -12.44 -15.48
CA LYS A 109 -5.52 -13.15 -14.24
C LYS A 109 -4.18 -13.87 -14.38
N LEU A 110 -3.19 -13.45 -13.61
CA LEU A 110 -1.98 -14.24 -13.37
C LEU A 110 -2.22 -15.18 -12.18
N ARG A 111 -1.97 -16.48 -12.37
CA ARG A 111 -2.06 -17.49 -11.31
C ARG A 111 -0.69 -17.67 -10.67
N LEU A 112 -0.65 -18.08 -9.39
CA LEU A 112 0.60 -18.42 -8.70
C LEU A 112 1.38 -19.54 -9.42
N SER A 113 0.69 -20.42 -10.15
CA SER A 113 1.33 -21.43 -10.99
C SER A 113 2.15 -20.88 -12.17
N HIS A 114 1.98 -19.59 -12.51
CA HIS A 114 2.78 -18.90 -13.53
C HIS A 114 3.94 -18.10 -12.92
N VAL A 115 4.15 -18.21 -11.59
CA VAL A 115 5.19 -17.50 -10.86
C VAL A 115 6.17 -18.52 -10.31
N ALA A 116 7.46 -18.32 -10.59
CA ALA A 116 8.55 -19.07 -9.99
C ALA A 116 9.27 -18.16 -8.98
N LEU A 117 9.53 -18.69 -7.78
CA LEU A 117 10.45 -18.05 -6.84
C LEU A 117 11.86 -18.52 -7.16
N ILE A 118 12.76 -17.56 -7.31
CA ILE A 118 14.19 -17.79 -7.49
C ILE A 118 14.91 -17.19 -6.29
N ASP A 119 16.06 -17.78 -5.94
CA ASP A 119 16.91 -17.24 -4.89
C ASP A 119 17.51 -15.91 -5.34
N ASP A 120 17.75 -15.03 -4.37
CA ASP A 120 18.44 -13.78 -4.62
C ASP A 120 19.90 -14.02 -5.05
N TYR A 121 20.38 -13.19 -5.97
CA TYR A 121 21.76 -13.18 -6.40
C TYR A 121 22.61 -12.47 -5.34
N MET A 122 23.37 -13.25 -4.58
CA MET A 122 24.23 -12.76 -3.51
C MET A 122 25.69 -12.69 -3.95
N SER A 123 26.42 -11.70 -3.42
CA SER A 123 27.87 -11.62 -3.56
C SER A 123 28.55 -12.76 -2.80
N GLU A 124 29.60 -13.32 -3.41
CA GLU A 124 30.51 -14.25 -2.72
C GLU A 124 31.37 -13.52 -1.67
N THR A 125 31.59 -12.21 -1.86
CA THR A 125 32.34 -11.37 -0.92
C THR A 125 31.42 -10.68 0.06
N LYS A 126 31.93 -10.47 1.28
CA LYS A 126 31.23 -9.81 2.37
C LYS A 126 31.67 -8.35 2.50
N ASP A 127 30.74 -7.49 2.88
CA ASP A 127 31.02 -6.10 3.22
C ASP A 127 31.79 -5.99 4.56
N SER A 128 32.10 -4.74 4.96
CA SER A 128 32.78 -4.44 6.22
C SER A 128 32.03 -4.90 7.47
N ALA A 129 30.72 -5.19 7.36
CA ALA A 129 29.88 -5.73 8.42
C ALA A 129 29.75 -7.27 8.36
N GLY A 130 30.46 -7.92 7.43
CA GLY A 130 30.47 -9.37 7.27
C GLY A 130 29.23 -9.93 6.56
N GLN A 131 28.44 -9.09 5.90
CA GLN A 131 27.22 -9.49 5.18
C GLN A 131 27.47 -9.57 3.68
N PRO A 132 26.99 -10.63 2.99
CA PRO A 132 27.02 -10.67 1.53
C PRO A 132 26.05 -9.62 0.97
N TYR A 133 26.48 -8.93 -0.08
CA TYR A 133 25.64 -7.95 -0.76
C TYR A 133 24.59 -8.66 -1.65
N CYS A 134 23.33 -8.22 -1.62
CA CYS A 134 22.27 -8.72 -2.49
C CYS A 134 22.14 -7.86 -3.75
N PHE A 135 22.37 -8.45 -4.93
CA PHE A 135 22.28 -7.77 -6.23
C PHE A 135 20.85 -7.71 -6.79
N SER A 136 19.95 -8.56 -6.32
CA SER A 136 18.59 -8.71 -6.85
C SER A 136 17.49 -8.31 -5.90
N ASP A 137 17.79 -7.59 -4.82
CA ASP A 137 16.78 -7.15 -3.85
C ASP A 137 15.65 -6.36 -4.54
N GLY A 138 14.45 -6.93 -4.53
CA GLY A 138 13.27 -6.35 -5.16
C GLY A 138 13.24 -6.43 -6.69
N CYS A 139 14.10 -7.25 -7.30
CA CYS A 139 14.15 -7.45 -8.75
C CYS A 139 13.73 -8.87 -9.14
N GLY A 140 13.24 -9.04 -10.37
CA GLY A 140 12.87 -10.33 -10.91
C GLY A 140 12.82 -10.32 -12.43
N MET A 141 12.58 -11.50 -13.00
CA MET A 141 12.45 -11.68 -14.45
C MET A 141 10.99 -11.79 -14.86
N ILE A 142 10.68 -11.34 -16.07
CA ILE A 142 9.37 -11.46 -16.70
C ILE A 142 9.50 -12.20 -18.02
N ASP A 143 8.55 -13.09 -18.28
CA ASP A 143 8.45 -13.76 -19.58
C ASP A 143 8.18 -12.72 -20.70
N PRO A 144 8.90 -12.77 -21.84
CA PRO A 144 8.73 -11.79 -22.92
C PRO A 144 7.30 -11.73 -23.49
N LEU A 145 6.56 -12.84 -23.51
CA LEU A 145 5.17 -12.85 -23.97
C LEU A 145 4.26 -12.17 -22.95
N LEU A 146 4.53 -12.35 -21.65
CA LEU A 146 3.82 -11.60 -20.60
C LEU A 146 4.11 -10.10 -20.69
N ALA A 147 5.37 -9.71 -20.92
CA ALA A 147 5.75 -8.31 -21.13
C ALA A 147 5.02 -7.69 -22.33
N ARG A 148 4.93 -8.41 -23.46
CA ARG A 148 4.16 -7.99 -24.64
C ARG A 148 2.68 -7.82 -24.31
N ARG A 149 2.09 -8.80 -23.63
CA ARG A 149 0.67 -8.76 -23.25
C ARG A 149 0.35 -7.55 -22.36
N ILE A 150 1.22 -7.23 -21.40
CA ILE A 150 1.08 -6.04 -20.55
C ILE A 150 1.16 -4.77 -21.41
N ALA A 151 2.12 -4.69 -22.33
CA ALA A 151 2.26 -3.53 -23.22
C ALA A 151 1.01 -3.31 -24.08
N ASP A 152 0.46 -4.38 -24.66
CA ASP A 152 -0.76 -4.31 -25.48
C ASP A 152 -1.97 -3.85 -24.66
N GLU A 153 -2.13 -4.38 -23.45
CA GLU A 153 -3.23 -3.98 -22.56
C GLU A 153 -3.11 -2.54 -22.06
N LEU A 154 -1.89 -2.07 -21.80
CA LEU A 154 -1.62 -0.68 -21.46
C LEU A 154 -1.63 0.25 -22.68
N GLN A 155 -1.86 -0.29 -23.89
CA GLN A 155 -1.87 0.43 -25.16
C GLN A 155 -0.56 1.18 -25.44
N LEU A 156 0.57 0.54 -25.10
CA LEU A 156 1.90 1.09 -25.36
C LEU A 156 2.34 0.78 -26.80
N THR A 157 3.08 1.72 -27.40
CA THR A 157 3.65 1.55 -28.75
C THR A 157 4.94 0.72 -28.76
N TYR A 158 5.47 0.38 -27.58
CA TYR A 158 6.70 -0.38 -27.37
C TYR A 158 6.52 -1.40 -26.24
N ILE A 159 7.44 -2.37 -26.17
CA ILE A 159 7.49 -3.33 -25.06
C ILE A 159 8.51 -2.81 -24.04
N PRO A 160 8.10 -2.46 -22.80
CA PRO A 160 9.04 -2.03 -21.77
C PRO A 160 10.01 -3.16 -21.39
N SER A 161 11.27 -2.80 -21.14
CA SER A 161 12.30 -3.74 -20.64
C SER A 161 12.19 -3.99 -19.13
N ALA A 162 11.54 -3.09 -18.40
CA ALA A 162 11.36 -3.16 -16.96
C ALA A 162 9.97 -2.66 -16.56
N PHE A 163 9.40 -3.28 -15.53
CA PHE A 163 8.08 -2.97 -15.00
C PHE A 163 8.16 -2.80 -13.49
N GLN A 164 7.63 -1.70 -12.97
CA GLN A 164 7.30 -1.60 -11.55
C GLN A 164 5.87 -2.14 -11.36
N PHE A 165 5.70 -3.16 -10.53
CA PHE A 165 4.42 -3.84 -10.37
C PHE A 165 4.05 -4.06 -8.91
N ARG A 166 2.81 -4.47 -8.68
CA ARG A 166 2.32 -4.98 -7.40
C ARG A 166 1.48 -6.20 -7.67
N PHE A 167 1.89 -7.36 -7.16
CA PHE A 167 1.19 -8.62 -7.40
C PHE A 167 1.35 -9.56 -6.20
N ALA A 168 0.24 -9.98 -5.58
CA ALA A 168 0.21 -11.00 -4.53
C ALA A 168 1.24 -10.83 -3.38
N GLY A 169 1.59 -9.58 -3.03
CA GLY A 169 2.59 -9.26 -1.99
C GLY A 169 3.99 -8.95 -2.51
N PHE A 170 4.28 -9.26 -3.78
CA PHE A 170 5.48 -8.82 -4.50
C PHE A 170 5.33 -7.37 -4.96
N LYS A 171 6.45 -6.63 -4.91
CA LYS A 171 6.54 -5.21 -5.24
C LYS A 171 7.84 -4.87 -5.94
#